data_AF-A0A8T4LS07-F1
#
_entry.id   AF-A0A8T4LS07-F1
#
_cell.length_a   1.000
_cell.length_b   1.000
_cell.length_c   1.000
_cell.angle_alpha   90.00
_cell.angle_beta   90.00
_cell.angle_gamma   90.00
#
_symmetry.space_group_name_H-M   'P 1'
#
loop_
_entity.id
_entity.type
_entity.pdbx_description
1 polymer ?
#
loop_
_entity_poly.entity_id
_entity_poly.type
_entity_poly.pdbx_seq_one_letter_code
_entity_poly.pdbx_strand_id
1 'polypeptide(L)'
;MKLCLNCNFKFERGTYCPRCNSHKLKELEAKEFEKTPAAGAEPQERKPMVFDKSGQRVYGDTKEAWKSFHSQVQNACPGCSGTEFTYDYRHKQKVCKKCGEILFMPRRPA
;
A
#
# COMPACT_ATOMS: atom_id res chain seq x y z
N MET A 1 3.01 17.93 13.58
CA MET A 1 4.01 17.14 12.82
C MET A 1 4.34 17.90 11.54
N LYS A 2 5.59 17.94 11.07
CA LYS A 2 5.99 18.66 9.86
C LYS A 2 6.42 17.71 8.75
N LEU A 3 6.08 18.03 7.51
CA LEU A 3 6.48 17.29 6.31
C LEU A 3 7.35 18.21 5.44
N CYS A 4 8.54 17.77 5.05
CA CYS A 4 9.32 18.47 4.05
C CYS A 4 8.75 18.22 2.66
N LEU A 5 8.39 19.27 1.91
CA LEU A 5 7.88 19.16 0.55
C LEU A 5 8.96 18.83 -0.49
N ASN A 6 10.24 18.94 -0.12
CA ASN A 6 11.35 18.63 -1.03
C ASN A 6 11.69 17.13 -1.03
N CYS A 7 11.77 16.51 0.16
CA CYS A 7 12.19 15.11 0.31
C CYS A 7 11.14 14.22 0.98
N ASN A 8 9.93 14.73 1.22
CA ASN A 8 8.80 14.05 1.87
C ASN A 8 9.13 13.44 3.23
N PHE A 9 10.17 13.93 3.91
CA PHE A 9 10.57 13.46 5.23
C PHE A 9 9.66 14.09 6.30
N LYS A 10 9.14 13.26 7.20
CA LYS A 10 8.28 13.66 8.32
C LYS A 10 9.13 13.80 9.59
N PHE A 11 8.96 14.91 10.30
CA PHE A 11 9.68 15.19 11.54
C PHE A 11 8.87 16.09 12.46
N GLU A 12 9.23 16.13 13.74
CA GLU A 12 8.39 16.78 14.76
C GLU A 12 8.81 18.21 15.09
N ARG A 13 10.12 18.48 15.16
CA ARG A 13 10.68 19.76 15.63
C ARG A 13 11.71 20.31 14.64
N GLY A 14 11.77 21.63 14.53
CA GLY A 14 12.72 22.34 13.68
C GLY A 14 12.07 23.31 12.69
N THR A 15 12.87 24.27 12.23
CA THR A 15 12.53 25.28 11.21
C THR A 15 12.98 24.87 9.80
N TYR A 16 13.80 23.81 9.70
CA TYR A 16 14.32 23.24 8.45
C TYR A 16 14.25 21.71 8.48
N CYS A 17 14.25 21.09 7.31
CA CYS A 17 14.25 19.63 7.20
C CYS A 17 15.62 19.06 7.62
N PRO A 18 15.69 18.10 8.56
CA PRO A 18 16.97 17.52 9.00
C PRO A 18 17.65 16.65 7.93
N ARG A 19 16.93 16.25 6.87
CA ARG A 19 17.46 15.35 5.83
C ARG A 19 18.04 16.10 4.62
N CYS A 20 17.46 17.24 4.27
CA CYS A 20 17.85 17.99 3.07
C CYS A 20 18.02 19.50 3.30
N ASN A 21 17.95 19.95 4.56
CA ASN A 21 18.05 21.35 4.99
C ASN A 21 17.07 22.32 4.31
N SER A 22 15.98 21.80 3.71
CA SER A 22 15.00 22.62 3.02
C SER A 22 14.04 23.31 4.00
N HIS A 23 13.72 24.58 3.72
CA HIS A 23 12.71 25.37 4.43
C HIS A 23 11.28 25.13 3.92
N LYS A 24 11.10 24.35 2.84
CA LYS A 24 9.77 24.04 2.29
C LYS A 24 9.09 22.98 3.15
N LEU A 25 8.40 23.41 4.20
CA LEU A 25 7.74 22.55 5.19
C LEU A 25 6.23 22.76 5.18
N LYS A 26 5.47 21.69 5.39
CA LYS A 26 4.01 21.69 5.60
C LYS A 26 3.70 21.15 6.99
N GLU A 27 2.91 21.88 7.76
CA GLU A 27 2.39 21.40 9.04
C GLU A 27 1.21 20.46 8.78
N LEU A 28 1.32 19.24 9.33
CA LEU A 28 0.26 18.27 9.40
C LEU A 28 -0.32 18.34 10.81
N GLU A 29 -1.52 18.92 10.90
CA GLU A 29 -2.36 18.81 12.09
C GLU A 29 -2.83 17.36 12.20
N ALA A 30 -2.63 16.77 13.38
CA ALA A 30 -3.15 15.46 13.71
C ALA A 30 -4.66 15.61 13.94
N LYS A 31 -5.46 15.61 12.87
CA LYS A 31 -6.89 15.33 13.01
C LYS A 31 -7.02 13.86 13.39
N GLU A 32 -7.35 13.64 14.66
CA GLU A 32 -7.75 12.35 15.19
C GLU A 32 -8.90 11.83 14.34
N PHE A 33 -8.62 10.80 13.55
CA PHE A 33 -9.60 10.18 12.67
C PHE A 33 -10.41 9.21 13.52
N GLU A 34 -11.54 9.67 14.06
CA GLU A 34 -12.53 8.78 14.69
C GLU A 34 -13.02 7.79 13.62
N LYS A 35 -12.60 6.53 13.75
CA LYS A 35 -13.09 5.43 12.93
C LYS A 35 -14.50 5.08 13.38
N THR A 36 -15.52 5.58 12.68
CA THR A 36 -16.86 4.99 12.71
C THR A 36 -16.82 3.68 11.92
N PRO A 37 -17.12 2.51 12.52
CA PRO A 37 -17.18 1.26 11.76
C PRO A 37 -18.47 1.21 10.93
N ALA A 38 -18.32 0.95 9.63
CA ALA A 38 -19.44 0.71 8.72
C ALA A 38 -20.19 -0.56 9.11
N ALA A 39 -21.51 -0.47 9.25
CA ALA A 39 -22.41 -1.59 9.49
C ALA A 39 -22.47 -2.49 8.25
N GLY A 40 -22.27 -3.81 8.43
CA GLY A 40 -22.61 -4.81 7.42
C GLY A 40 -21.53 -5.83 7.04
N ALA A 41 -20.36 -5.88 7.70
CA ALA A 41 -19.42 -6.97 7.51
C ALA A 41 -19.65 -8.06 8.55
N GLU A 42 -20.07 -9.25 8.11
CA GLU A 42 -20.10 -10.47 8.94
C GLU A 42 -18.77 -10.63 9.70
N PRO A 43 -18.79 -11.02 10.99
CA PRO A 43 -17.58 -11.20 11.75
C PRO A 43 -16.85 -12.45 11.27
N GLN A 44 -15.93 -12.27 10.31
CA GLN A 44 -14.88 -13.24 10.11
C GLN A 44 -14.11 -13.36 11.42
N GLU A 45 -14.14 -14.57 12.01
CA GLU A 45 -13.44 -14.93 13.23
C GLU A 45 -11.96 -14.51 13.11
N ARG A 46 -11.63 -13.36 13.70
CA ARG A 46 -10.28 -12.81 13.66
C ARG A 46 -9.43 -13.68 14.57
N LYS A 47 -8.63 -14.57 13.98
CA LYS A 47 -7.58 -15.29 14.69
C LYS A 47 -6.80 -14.30 15.56
N PRO A 48 -6.51 -14.64 16.82
CA PRO A 48 -5.85 -13.72 17.76
C PRO A 48 -4.51 -13.29 17.19
N MET A 49 -4.26 -11.97 17.23
CA MET A 49 -2.97 -11.41 16.86
C MET A 49 -1.93 -11.87 17.87
N VAL A 50 -0.87 -12.50 17.39
CA VAL A 50 0.25 -12.93 18.22
C VAL A 50 1.24 -11.76 18.33
N PHE A 51 1.61 -11.44 19.57
CA PHE A 51 2.62 -10.43 19.88
C PHE A 51 3.82 -11.15 20.50
N ASP A 52 5.03 -10.71 20.16
CA ASP A 52 6.23 -11.22 20.82
C ASP A 52 6.40 -10.62 22.23
N LYS A 53 7.44 -11.08 22.94
CA LYS A 53 7.81 -10.56 24.27
C LYS A 53 8.21 -9.07 24.26
N SER A 54 8.42 -8.47 23.08
CA SER A 54 8.75 -7.05 22.91
C SER A 54 7.52 -6.18 22.59
N GLY A 55 6.32 -6.78 22.49
CA GLY A 55 5.08 -6.09 22.18
C GLY A 55 4.94 -5.72 20.69
N GLN A 56 5.80 -6.26 19.83
CA GLN A 56 5.76 -6.08 18.39
C GLN A 56 4.78 -7.10 17.78
N ARG A 57 3.99 -6.65 16.80
CA ARG A 57 3.03 -7.51 16.08
C ARG A 57 3.80 -8.51 15.23
N VAL A 58 3.74 -9.79 15.58
CA VAL A 58 4.32 -10.86 14.78
C VAL A 58 3.19 -11.52 14.00
N TYR A 59 3.11 -11.21 12.72
CA TYR A 59 2.25 -11.96 11.80
C TYR A 59 2.84 -13.35 11.67
N GLY A 60 2.05 -14.38 11.98
CA GLY A 60 2.54 -15.74 12.27
C GLY A 60 3.76 -16.15 11.45
N ASP A 61 4.81 -16.58 12.14
CA ASP A 61 6.12 -16.98 11.59
C ASP A 61 6.08 -18.18 10.61
N THR A 62 4.90 -18.57 10.14
CA THR A 62 4.79 -19.65 9.17
C THR A 62 5.11 -19.12 7.79
N LYS A 63 5.95 -19.88 7.08
CA LYS A 63 6.26 -19.68 5.66
C LYS A 63 5.00 -19.53 4.80
N GLU A 64 3.89 -20.14 5.22
CA GLU A 64 2.58 -20.09 4.57
C GLU A 64 1.93 -18.70 4.68
N ALA A 65 1.96 -18.07 5.85
CA ALA A 65 1.43 -16.71 6.04
C ALA A 65 2.22 -15.67 5.22
N TRP A 66 3.55 -15.81 5.19
CA TRP A 66 4.43 -14.98 4.36
C TRP A 66 4.14 -15.17 2.86
N LYS A 67 3.96 -16.42 2.42
CA LYS A 67 3.62 -16.75 1.02
C LYS A 67 2.25 -16.19 0.64
N SER A 68 1.24 -16.29 1.49
CA SER A 68 -0.11 -15.75 1.24
C SER A 68 -0.12 -14.23 1.11
N PHE A 69 0.68 -13.51 1.89
CA PHE A 69 0.79 -12.06 1.78
C PHE A 69 1.47 -11.63 0.47
N HIS A 70 2.62 -12.21 0.14
CA HIS A 70 3.36 -11.83 -1.08
C HIS A 70 2.78 -12.44 -2.37
N SER A 71 1.85 -13.38 -2.28
CA SER A 71 1.09 -13.92 -3.42
C SER A 71 -0.22 -13.17 -3.70
N GLN A 72 -0.53 -12.09 -2.96
CA GLN A 72 -1.60 -11.15 -3.33
C GLN A 72 -1.20 -10.31 -4.56
N VAL A 73 -0.80 -10.96 -5.65
CA VAL A 73 -0.78 -10.32 -6.95
C VAL A 73 -2.24 -10.21 -7.34
N GLN A 74 -2.80 -9.01 -7.25
CA GLN A 74 -4.13 -8.70 -7.79
C GLN A 74 -4.07 -8.90 -9.31
N ASN A 75 -4.25 -10.14 -9.74
CA ASN A 75 -4.32 -10.54 -11.14
C ASN A 75 -5.69 -10.19 -11.76
N ALA A 76 -6.49 -9.37 -11.08
CA ALA A 76 -7.81 -8.95 -11.55
C ALA A 76 -7.72 -7.56 -12.19
N CYS A 77 -8.52 -7.35 -13.24
CA CYS A 77 -8.60 -6.07 -13.92
C CYS A 77 -9.24 -5.04 -12.98
N PRO A 78 -8.66 -3.85 -12.80
CA PRO A 78 -9.22 -2.85 -11.88
C PRO A 78 -10.60 -2.33 -12.33
N GLY A 79 -10.87 -2.32 -13.63
CA GLY A 79 -12.15 -1.84 -14.17
C GLY A 79 -13.30 -2.85 -14.07
N CYS A 80 -13.03 -4.14 -14.24
CA CYS A 80 -14.09 -5.15 -14.37
C CYS A 80 -13.88 -6.42 -13.54
N SER A 81 -12.85 -6.47 -12.68
CA SER A 81 -12.42 -7.64 -11.90
C SER A 81 -12.09 -8.90 -12.71
N GLY A 82 -12.02 -8.79 -14.05
CA GLY A 82 -11.71 -9.90 -14.94
C GLY A 82 -10.28 -10.39 -14.79
N THR A 83 -10.07 -11.70 -14.84
CA THR A 83 -8.74 -12.33 -14.70
C THR A 83 -8.09 -12.67 -16.04
N GLU A 84 -8.81 -12.46 -17.15
CA GLU A 84 -8.34 -12.76 -18.50
C GLU A 84 -7.76 -11.53 -19.20
N PHE A 85 -6.52 -11.67 -19.68
CA PHE A 85 -5.81 -10.59 -20.35
C PHE A 85 -5.08 -11.08 -21.60
N THR A 86 -4.85 -10.15 -22.51
CA THR A 86 -3.94 -10.27 -23.65
C THR A 86 -2.70 -9.43 -23.39
N TYR A 87 -1.55 -9.91 -23.83
CA TYR A 87 -0.28 -9.20 -23.68
C TYR A 87 0.16 -8.65 -25.03
N ASP A 88 0.36 -7.34 -25.09
CA ASP A 88 1.02 -6.68 -26.21
C ASP A 88 2.49 -6.44 -25.84
N TYR A 89 3.35 -7.33 -26.30
CA TYR A 89 4.81 -7.26 -26.06
C TYR A 89 5.48 -6.10 -26.79
N ARG A 90 4.88 -5.60 -27.88
CA ARG A 90 5.44 -4.49 -28.67
C ARG A 90 5.33 -3.19 -27.89
N HIS A 91 4.19 -2.99 -27.22
CA HIS A 91 3.93 -1.79 -26.42
C HIS A 91 4.16 -1.98 -24.91
N LYS A 92 4.49 -3.21 -24.47
CA LYS A 92 4.64 -3.60 -23.05
C LYS A 92 3.39 -3.32 -22.23
N GLN A 93 2.24 -3.68 -22.78
CA GLN A 93 0.92 -3.45 -22.21
C GLN A 93 0.18 -4.77 -22.00
N LYS A 94 -0.68 -4.81 -20.98
CA LYS A 94 -1.56 -5.92 -20.67
C LYS A 94 -3.00 -5.43 -20.80
N VAL A 95 -3.76 -5.96 -21.75
CA VAL A 95 -5.13 -5.51 -22.06
C VAL A 95 -6.14 -6.53 -21.55
N CYS A 96 -7.12 -6.10 -20.77
CA CYS A 96 -8.17 -6.98 -20.26
C CYS A 96 -9.10 -7.43 -21.40
N LYS A 97 -9.36 -8.75 -21.52
CA LYS A 97 -10.27 -9.28 -22.56
C LYS A 97 -11.73 -8.90 -22.34
N LYS A 98 -12.14 -8.69 -21.08
CA LYS A 98 -13.55 -8.42 -20.72
C LYS A 98 -13.98 -6.98 -20.95
N CYS A 99 -13.11 -6.01 -20.67
CA CYS A 99 -13.46 -4.58 -20.74
C CYS A 99 -12.52 -3.73 -21.62
N GLY A 100 -11.43 -4.31 -22.14
CA GLY A 100 -10.46 -3.58 -22.95
C GLY A 100 -9.51 -2.69 -22.17
N GLU A 101 -9.59 -2.65 -20.84
CA GLU A 101 -8.72 -1.83 -20.00
C GLU A 101 -7.24 -2.15 -20.21
N ILE A 102 -6.41 -1.12 -20.40
CA ILE A 102 -4.98 -1.23 -20.70
C ILE A 102 -4.16 -0.98 -19.44
N LEU A 103 -3.41 -1.99 -19.01
CA LEU A 103 -2.49 -1.92 -17.88
C LEU A 103 -1.05 -1.85 -18.40
N PHE A 104 -0.35 -0.77 -18.07
CA PHE A 104 1.07 -0.63 -18.40
C PHE A 104 1.91 -1.53 -17.49
N MET A 105 2.77 -2.35 -18.09
CA MET A 105 3.67 -3.20 -17.31
C MET A 105 4.78 -2.34 -16.69
N PRO A 106 5.14 -2.56 -15.40
CA PRO A 106 6.22 -1.82 -14.77
C PRO A 106 7.52 -2.05 -15.52
N ARG A 107 8.20 -0.94 -15.91
CA ARG A 107 9.56 -1.02 -16.46
C ARG A 107 10.47 -1.47 -15.33
N ARG A 108 11.32 -2.48 -15.57
CA ARG A 108 12.41 -2.75 -14.63
C ARG A 108 13.26 -1.47 -14.53
N PRO A 109 13.57 -0.97 -13.32
CA PRO A 109 14.58 0.07 -13.19
C PRO A 109 15.87 -0.46 -13.83
N ALA A 110 16.51 0.39 -14.63
CA ALA A 110 17.79 0.11 -15.27
C ALA A 110 18.90 0.00 -14.21
#